data_AF-A0A1B6KBM9-F1
#
_entry.id   AF-A0A1B6KBM9-F1
#
_cell.length_a   1.000
_cell.length_b   1.000
_cell.length_c   1.000
_cell.angle_alpha   90.00
_cell.angle_beta   90.00
_cell.angle_gamma   90.00
#
_symmetry.space_group_name_H-M   'P 1'
#
loop_
_entity.id
_entity.type
_entity.pdbx_description
1 polymer ?
#
loop_
_entity_poly.entity_id
_entity_poly.type
_entity_poly.pdbx_seq_one_letter_code
_entity_poly.pdbx_strand_id
1 'polypeptide(L)'
;SFYLQKLQRANFKAKPVMEDSTVVGREPLVSKGTSLPDYIDFLLSPDTPLDFHIIVGDPDLCPQERIGAVRWMLIARSKVFRVMLLQSKLRPGKEMDITDMDPGTFKDFLVFLYGHDNTSSLKLEAAVSLLCAA
;
A
#
# COMPACT_ATOMS: atom_id res chain seq x y z
N SER A 1 -5.31 -21.80 -13.72
CA SER A 1 -3.93 -21.27 -13.63
C SER A 1 -3.02 -22.33 -13.02
N PHE A 2 -1.94 -22.69 -13.70
CA PHE A 2 -0.99 -23.76 -13.33
C PHE A 2 -0.22 -23.48 -12.02
N TYR A 3 -0.20 -22.21 -11.58
CA TYR A 3 0.52 -21.76 -10.39
C TYR A 3 -0.15 -22.14 -9.06
N LEU A 4 -1.49 -22.10 -8.99
CA LEU A 4 -2.22 -22.43 -7.75
C LEU A 4 -2.10 -23.93 -7.39
N GLN A 5 -1.97 -24.80 -8.38
CA GLN A 5 -1.88 -26.25 -8.17
C GLN A 5 -0.50 -26.71 -7.67
N LYS A 6 0.57 -25.94 -7.93
CA LYS A 6 1.91 -26.22 -7.39
C LYS A 6 2.05 -25.83 -5.90
N LEU A 7 1.39 -24.76 -5.46
CA LEU A 7 1.43 -24.32 -4.06
C LEU A 7 0.72 -25.31 -3.12
N GLN A 8 -0.39 -25.92 -3.56
CA GLN A 8 -1.07 -26.95 -2.76
C GLN A 8 -0.26 -28.25 -2.63
N ARG A 9 0.58 -28.59 -3.60
CA ARG A 9 1.45 -29.79 -3.52
C ARG A 9 2.67 -29.62 -2.61
N ALA A 10 3.13 -28.38 -2.38
CA ALA A 10 4.25 -28.12 -1.49
C ALA A 10 3.89 -28.20 0.00
N ASN A 11 2.62 -27.96 0.35
CA ASN A 11 2.16 -27.96 1.75
C ASN A 11 1.85 -29.33 2.36
N PHE A 12 1.98 -30.44 1.61
CA PHE A 12 1.62 -31.78 2.10
C PHE A 12 2.82 -32.66 2.51
N LYS A 13 4.04 -32.12 2.57
CA LYS A 13 5.22 -32.87 3.02
C LYS A 13 6.04 -32.10 4.05
N ALA A 14 5.49 -31.98 5.25
CA ALA A 14 6.29 -31.76 6.46
C ALA A 14 5.80 -32.74 7.53
N LYS A 15 6.62 -33.75 7.85
CA LYS A 15 6.44 -34.63 9.01
C LYS A 15 6.96 -33.92 10.26
N PRO A 16 6.39 -34.19 11.45
CA PRO A 16 6.79 -33.54 12.69
C PRO A 16 8.05 -34.21 13.26
N VAL A 17 8.95 -33.41 13.85
CA VAL A 17 10.02 -33.88 14.74
C VAL A 17 9.73 -33.33 16.14
N MET A 18 9.86 -34.22 17.11
CA MET A 18 9.45 -34.08 18.52
C MET A 18 10.19 -32.99 19.29
N GLU A 19 9.48 -32.52 20.32
CA GLU A 19 9.88 -31.61 21.39
C GLU A 19 11.25 -31.93 22.01
N ASP A 20 11.99 -30.86 22.33
CA ASP A 20 12.82 -30.87 23.53
C ASP A 20 12.64 -29.56 24.30
N SER A 21 12.58 -29.71 25.61
CA SER A 21 12.06 -28.76 26.58
C SER A 21 13.20 -27.94 27.16
N THR A 22 13.25 -26.63 26.93
CA THR A 22 13.95 -25.73 27.86
C THR A 22 13.23 -24.38 27.94
N VAL A 23 12.75 -24.11 29.14
CA VAL A 23 12.17 -22.84 29.57
C VAL A 23 13.28 -21.78 29.54
N VAL A 24 13.22 -20.88 28.56
CA VAL A 24 13.91 -19.59 28.62
C VAL A 24 12.85 -18.52 28.39
N GLY A 25 12.63 -17.70 29.42
CA GLY A 25 11.69 -16.59 29.37
C GLY A 25 12.00 -15.72 28.16
N ARG A 26 11.09 -15.74 27.17
CA ARG A 26 11.07 -14.75 26.11
C ARG A 26 10.37 -13.54 26.67
N GLU A 27 11.15 -12.52 27.03
CA GLU A 27 10.66 -11.15 26.90
C GLU A 27 10.01 -11.02 25.52
N PRO A 28 8.83 -10.38 25.41
CA PRO A 28 8.26 -10.14 24.10
C PRO A 28 9.26 -9.26 23.37
N LEU A 29 9.87 -9.81 22.33
CA LEU A 29 10.53 -9.03 21.29
C LEU A 29 9.43 -8.16 20.71
N VAL A 30 9.27 -6.97 21.31
CA VAL A 30 8.56 -5.85 20.70
C VAL A 30 9.32 -5.63 19.41
N SER A 31 8.78 -6.21 18.33
CA SER A 31 9.08 -5.77 16.99
C SER A 31 8.82 -4.28 17.01
N LYS A 32 9.88 -3.47 17.10
CA LYS A 32 9.82 -2.07 16.71
C LYS A 32 9.47 -2.11 15.24
N GLY A 33 8.17 -2.22 14.94
CA GLY A 33 7.65 -1.74 13.68
C GLY A 33 8.13 -0.31 13.63
N THR A 34 9.02 -0.01 12.70
CA THR A 34 9.44 1.36 12.44
C THR A 34 8.17 2.13 12.18
N SER A 35 7.78 2.96 13.15
CA SER A 35 6.69 3.91 12.97
C SER A 35 7.01 4.74 11.74
N LEU A 36 5.99 5.06 10.95
CA LEU A 36 6.18 5.96 9.82
C LEU A 36 6.74 7.29 10.34
N PRO A 37 7.51 8.02 9.54
CA PRO A 37 7.91 9.37 9.90
C PRO A 37 6.67 10.25 10.14
N ASP A 38 6.72 11.14 11.13
CA ASP A 38 5.58 12.00 11.52
C ASP A 38 4.94 12.74 10.35
N TYR A 39 5.73 13.16 9.35
CA TYR A 39 5.22 13.85 8.17
C TYR A 39 4.41 12.93 7.25
N ILE A 40 4.73 11.64 7.18
CA ILE A 40 3.94 10.66 6.41
C ILE A 40 2.61 10.41 7.11
N ASP A 41 2.64 10.20 8.44
CA ASP A 41 1.42 10.04 9.22
C ASP A 41 0.50 11.26 9.09
N PHE A 42 1.08 12.46 9.15
CA PHE A 42 0.35 13.69 8.87
C PHE A 42 -0.24 13.72 7.46
N LEU A 43 0.51 13.36 6.42
CA LEU A 43 0.04 13.39 5.03
C LEU A 43 -1.01 12.31 4.69
N LEU A 44 -1.06 11.21 5.44
CA LEU A 44 -2.04 10.13 5.24
C LEU A 44 -3.26 10.26 6.15
N SER A 45 -3.23 11.16 7.13
CA SER A 45 -4.37 11.40 8.01
C SER A 45 -5.57 11.92 7.22
N PRO A 46 -6.79 11.39 7.44
CA PRO A 46 -8.00 11.78 6.71
C PRO A 46 -8.41 13.23 6.98
N ASP A 47 -8.02 13.79 8.13
CA ASP A 47 -8.37 15.14 8.55
C ASP A 47 -7.40 16.21 8.00
N THR A 48 -6.32 15.79 7.34
CA THR A 48 -5.33 16.72 6.81
C THR A 48 -5.92 17.45 5.60
N PRO A 49 -5.94 18.80 5.61
CA PRO A 49 -6.58 19.60 4.57
C PRO A 49 -5.71 19.68 3.31
N LEU A 50 -5.61 18.58 2.58
CA LEU A 50 -4.79 18.47 1.37
C LEU A 50 -5.50 19.10 0.15
N ASP A 51 -4.70 19.50 -0.83
CA ASP A 51 -5.13 20.28 -2.00
C ASP A 51 -5.82 19.42 -3.09
N PHE A 52 -5.76 18.09 -2.96
CA PHE A 52 -6.33 17.16 -3.91
C PHE A 52 -6.86 15.90 -3.23
N HIS A 53 -7.92 15.32 -3.79
CA HIS A 53 -8.57 14.13 -3.27
C HIS A 53 -8.85 13.15 -4.40
N ILE A 54 -8.66 11.87 -4.09
CA ILE A 54 -8.82 10.75 -5.01
C ILE A 54 -9.75 9.75 -4.35
N ILE A 55 -10.79 9.32 -5.05
CA ILE A 55 -11.65 8.22 -4.64
C ILE A 55 -11.02 6.94 -5.17
N VAL A 56 -10.65 6.03 -4.27
CA VAL A 56 -9.96 4.78 -4.61
C VAL A 56 -10.81 3.59 -4.22
N GLY A 57 -10.86 2.59 -5.10
CA GLY A 57 -11.58 1.35 -4.90
C GLY A 57 -12.65 1.11 -5.96
N ASP A 58 -12.92 -0.17 -6.20
CA ASP A 58 -14.00 -0.61 -7.06
C ASP A 58 -15.28 -0.79 -6.21
N PRO A 59 -16.34 0.01 -6.44
CA PRO A 59 -17.57 -0.07 -5.64
C PRO A 59 -18.25 -1.44 -5.70
N ASP A 60 -17.96 -2.25 -6.73
CA ASP A 60 -18.51 -3.59 -6.90
C ASP A 60 -17.73 -4.66 -6.12
N LEU A 61 -16.47 -4.39 -5.75
CA LEU A 61 -15.57 -5.35 -5.08
C LEU A 61 -15.19 -4.95 -3.67
N CYS A 62 -15.04 -3.65 -3.39
CA CYS A 62 -14.59 -3.12 -2.11
C CYS A 62 -15.16 -1.72 -1.82
N PRO A 63 -15.27 -1.30 -0.53
CA PRO A 63 -15.69 0.05 -0.22
C PRO A 63 -14.68 1.06 -0.76
N GLN A 64 -15.19 2.09 -1.41
CA GLN A 64 -14.38 3.20 -1.87
C GLN A 64 -13.91 4.06 -0.70
N GLU A 65 -12.67 4.54 -0.78
CA GLU A 65 -12.10 5.47 0.19
C GLU A 65 -11.70 6.77 -0.50
N ARG A 66 -12.07 7.90 0.10
CA ARG A 66 -11.66 9.23 -0.34
C ARG A 66 -10.35 9.60 0.34
N ILE A 67 -9.26 9.58 -0.41
CA ILE A 67 -7.89 9.75 0.09
C ILE A 67 -7.37 11.14 -0.32
N GLY A 68 -6.89 11.91 0.66
CA GLY A 68 -6.20 13.17 0.42
C GLY A 68 -4.77 12.95 -0.11
N ALA A 69 -4.32 13.80 -1.03
CA ALA A 69 -2.97 13.74 -1.56
C ALA A 69 -2.41 15.13 -1.90
N VAL A 70 -1.09 15.27 -1.88
CA VAL A 70 -0.41 16.49 -2.34
C VAL A 70 -0.28 16.46 -3.86
N ARG A 71 -1.08 17.26 -4.57
CA ARG A 71 -1.18 17.21 -6.04
C ARG A 71 0.18 17.30 -6.73
N TRP A 72 1.02 18.22 -6.29
CA TRP A 72 2.33 18.46 -6.90
C TRP A 72 3.35 17.35 -6.64
N MET A 73 3.26 16.62 -5.54
CA MET A 73 4.09 15.43 -5.29
C MET A 73 3.76 14.33 -6.30
N LEU A 74 2.47 14.09 -6.56
CA LEU A 74 2.02 13.13 -7.57
C LEU A 74 2.54 13.49 -8.96
N ILE A 75 2.40 14.76 -9.36
CA ILE A 75 2.88 15.29 -10.65
C ILE A 75 4.41 15.17 -10.77
N ALA A 76 5.13 15.47 -9.69
CA ALA A 76 6.59 15.42 -9.67
C ALA A 76 7.09 13.98 -9.83
N ARG A 77 6.44 13.01 -9.17
CA ARG A 77 7.00 11.66 -8.98
C ARG A 77 6.30 10.53 -9.73
N SER A 78 5.20 10.80 -10.43
CA SER A 78 4.57 9.85 -11.35
C SER A 78 4.35 10.49 -12.71
N LYS A 79 4.87 9.86 -13.77
CA LYS A 79 4.62 10.30 -15.16
C LYS A 79 3.14 10.18 -15.52
N VAL A 80 2.47 9.13 -15.03
CA VAL A 80 1.03 8.90 -15.24
C VAL A 80 0.23 10.05 -14.63
N PHE A 81 0.48 10.39 -13.36
CA PHE A 81 -0.19 11.53 -12.73
C PHE A 81 0.19 12.87 -13.33
N ARG A 82 1.43 13.04 -13.81
CA ARG A 82 1.81 14.26 -14.54
C ARG A 82 0.95 14.46 -15.78
N VAL A 83 0.80 13.40 -16.59
CA VAL A 83 -0.04 13.43 -17.80
C VAL A 83 -1.49 13.63 -17.42
N MET A 84 -2.03 12.84 -16.50
CA MET A 84 -3.44 12.97 -16.07
C MET A 84 -3.73 14.35 -15.48
N LEU A 85 -2.94 14.85 -14.53
CA LEU A 85 -3.28 16.06 -13.78
C LEU A 85 -2.93 17.36 -14.53
N LEU A 86 -1.97 17.36 -15.44
CA LEU A 86 -1.62 18.56 -16.22
C LEU A 86 -2.24 18.57 -17.62
N GLN A 87 -2.40 17.42 -18.27
CA GLN A 87 -2.81 17.35 -19.68
C GLN A 87 -4.29 17.00 -19.86
N SER A 88 -4.95 16.32 -18.91
CA SER A 88 -6.30 15.79 -19.13
C SER A 88 -7.47 16.80 -19.03
N LYS A 89 -7.21 18.11 -18.89
CA LYS A 89 -8.25 19.12 -18.55
C LYS A 89 -9.06 18.77 -17.29
N LEU A 90 -8.50 17.95 -16.38
CA LEU A 90 -9.06 17.75 -15.04
C LEU A 90 -9.19 19.11 -14.37
N ARG A 91 -10.44 19.59 -14.25
CA ARG A 91 -10.73 20.93 -13.74
C ARG A 91 -10.23 21.05 -12.30
N PRO A 92 -9.72 22.22 -11.89
CA PRO A 92 -9.44 22.50 -10.49
C PRO A 92 -10.69 22.18 -9.64
N GLY A 93 -10.53 21.40 -8.58
CA GLY A 93 -11.63 20.99 -7.70
C GLY A 93 -12.40 19.74 -8.11
N LYS A 94 -12.06 19.09 -9.24
CA LYS A 94 -12.63 17.78 -9.58
C LYS A 94 -11.81 16.66 -8.91
N GLU A 95 -12.50 15.82 -8.15
CA GLU A 95 -11.94 14.58 -7.61
C GLU A 95 -11.65 13.59 -8.75
N MET A 96 -10.71 12.69 -8.52
CA MET A 96 -10.31 11.66 -9.48
C MET A 96 -10.67 10.29 -8.92
N ASP A 97 -11.16 9.41 -9.78
CA ASP A 97 -11.50 8.04 -9.42
C ASP A 97 -10.40 7.08 -9.89
N ILE A 98 -9.98 6.18 -9.01
CA ILE A 98 -9.11 5.03 -9.31
C ILE A 98 -9.86 3.77 -8.89
N THR A 99 -10.42 3.05 -9.85
CA THR A 99 -11.25 1.87 -9.57
C THR A 99 -10.48 0.56 -9.66
N ASP A 100 -9.29 0.56 -10.28
CA ASP A 100 -8.47 -0.62 -10.53
C ASP A 100 -7.43 -0.89 -9.42
N MET A 101 -7.55 -0.22 -8.27
CA MET A 101 -6.62 -0.31 -7.15
C MET A 101 -7.36 -0.32 -5.82
N ASP A 102 -6.89 -1.13 -4.87
CA ASP A 102 -7.41 -1.09 -3.52
C ASP A 102 -6.85 0.12 -2.72
N PRO A 103 -7.62 0.68 -1.78
CA PRO A 103 -7.19 1.82 -0.98
C PRO A 103 -5.88 1.62 -0.21
N GLY A 104 -5.60 0.39 0.25
CA GLY A 104 -4.41 0.05 1.01
C GLY A 104 -3.15 0.15 0.15
N THR A 105 -3.15 -0.51 -1.01
CA THR A 105 -2.07 -0.42 -2.00
C THR A 105 -1.85 1.02 -2.45
N PHE A 106 -2.92 1.80 -2.63
CA PHE A 106 -2.75 3.21 -2.99
C PHE A 106 -2.07 4.03 -1.90
N LYS A 107 -2.38 3.78 -0.61
CA LYS A 107 -1.67 4.43 0.51
C LYS A 107 -0.20 4.03 0.55
N ASP A 108 0.13 2.76 0.36
CA ASP A 108 1.53 2.31 0.27
C ASP A 108 2.26 2.98 -0.90
N PHE A 109 1.59 3.15 -2.04
CA PHE A 109 2.11 3.91 -3.17
C PHE A 109 2.34 5.39 -2.84
N LEU A 110 1.43 6.03 -2.10
CA LEU A 110 1.61 7.40 -1.63
C LEU A 110 2.82 7.54 -0.70
N VAL A 111 3.03 6.60 0.23
CA VAL A 111 4.21 6.58 1.11
C VAL A 111 5.50 6.59 0.29
N PHE A 112 5.56 5.72 -0.73
CA PHE A 112 6.69 5.68 -1.66
C PHE A 112 6.87 7.00 -2.42
N LEU A 113 5.78 7.59 -2.95
CA LEU A 113 5.81 8.89 -3.62
C LEU A 113 6.20 10.03 -2.67
N TYR A 114 5.90 9.96 -1.37
CA TYR A 114 6.36 10.96 -0.41
C TYR A 114 7.82 10.77 0.02
N GLY A 115 8.52 9.75 -0.51
CA GLY A 115 9.96 9.57 -0.34
C GLY A 115 10.33 8.73 0.87
N HIS A 116 9.36 8.06 1.47
CA HIS A 116 9.64 7.04 2.45
C HIS A 116 9.62 5.67 1.78
N ASP A 117 10.80 5.13 1.48
CA ASP A 117 10.92 3.77 0.96
C ASP A 117 10.79 2.76 2.11
N ASN A 118 9.57 2.28 2.32
CA ASN A 118 9.26 1.18 3.23
C ASN A 118 8.99 -0.14 2.48
N THR A 119 9.33 -0.23 1.19
CA THR A 119 8.97 -1.37 0.34
C THR A 119 9.56 -2.69 0.83
N SER A 120 10.71 -2.63 1.49
CA SER A 120 11.37 -3.78 2.14
C SER A 120 10.57 -4.39 3.30
N SER A 121 9.61 -3.65 3.86
CA SER A 121 8.76 -4.08 4.97
C SER A 121 7.39 -4.58 4.52
N LEU A 122 7.07 -4.48 3.23
CA LEU A 122 5.79 -4.92 2.68
C LEU A 122 5.71 -6.45 2.70
N LYS A 123 4.52 -6.97 3.02
CA LYS A 123 4.21 -8.39 2.79
C LYS A 123 4.19 -8.66 1.29
N LEU A 124 4.46 -9.91 0.90
CA LEU A 124 4.53 -10.32 -0.51
C LEU A 124 3.33 -9.84 -1.33
N GLU A 125 2.12 -9.97 -0.80
CA GLU A 125 0.88 -9.55 -1.48
C GLU A 125 0.87 -8.04 -1.77
N ALA A 126 1.16 -7.20 -0.76
CA ALA A 126 1.24 -5.75 -0.91
C ALA A 126 2.39 -5.34 -1.84
N ALA A 127 3.53 -6.02 -1.76
CA ALA A 127 4.67 -5.78 -2.66
C ALA A 127 4.32 -6.10 -4.13
N VAL A 128 3.58 -7.18 -4.37
CA VAL A 128 3.09 -7.53 -5.72
C VAL A 128 2.06 -6.52 -6.20
N SER A 129 1.09 -6.13 -5.37
CA SER A 129 0.11 -5.10 -5.72
C SER A 129 0.76 -3.76 -6.05
N LEU A 130 1.74 -3.34 -5.23
CA LEU A 130 2.50 -2.12 -5.48
C LEU A 130 3.30 -2.19 -6.78
N LEU A 131 3.93 -3.33 -7.07
CA LEU A 131 4.65 -3.55 -8.33
C LEU A 131 3.71 -3.47 -9.54
N CYS A 132 2.47 -3.95 -9.42
CA CYS A 132 1.46 -3.82 -10.47
C CYS A 132 0.97 -2.36 -10.65
N ALA A 133 1.08 -1.53 -9.62
CA ALA A 133 0.63 -0.14 -9.62
C ALA A 133 1.69 0.88 -10.11
N ALA A 134 2.98 0.54 -10.02
CA ALA A 134 4.12 1.43 -10.30
C ALA A 134 4.57 1.42 -11.78
#